data_AF-A0A1H3GYA7-F1
#
_entry.id   AF-A0A1H3GYA7-F1
#
_cell.length_a   1.000
_cell.length_b   1.000
_cell.length_c   1.000
_cell.angle_alpha   90.00
_cell.angle_beta   90.00
_cell.angle_gamma   90.00
#
_symmetry.space_group_name_H-M   'P 1'
#
loop_
_entity.id
_entity.type
_entity.pdbx_description
1 polymer ?
#
loop_
_entity_poly.entity_id
_entity_poly.type
_entity_poly.pdbx_seq_one_letter_code
_entity_poly.pdbx_strand_id
1 'polypeptide(L)'
;MFSNNRQTHRQIFLDAWQKAQHNAPLEPLEAQLVMLIRQHPEYQQWFADSDRARDQDFVPELGQTNPFLHLGLHLTILDQLSLDQPHGIRAHYQRLLAHYGDPHRAEHAIMDCLAEALWNIQRSGSAFDDAAYFQCIQRHTHR
;
A
#
# COMPACT_ATOMS: atom_id res chain seq x y z
N MET A 1 -13.72 -12.37 -7.47
CA MET A 1 -12.62 -12.76 -8.37
C MET A 1 -11.22 -12.49 -7.78
N PHE A 2 -11.01 -12.66 -6.46
CA PHE A 2 -9.70 -12.37 -5.82
C PHE A 2 -8.77 -13.59 -5.71
N SER A 3 -9.24 -14.79 -6.07
CA SER A 3 -8.58 -16.05 -5.71
C SER A 3 -7.37 -16.39 -6.57
N ASN A 4 -7.39 -16.08 -7.87
CA ASN A 4 -6.39 -16.55 -8.85
C ASN A 4 -5.19 -15.61 -9.05
N ASN A 5 -5.15 -14.47 -8.36
CA ASN A 5 -4.15 -13.42 -8.59
C ASN A 5 -3.24 -13.15 -7.36
N ARG A 6 -3.49 -13.81 -6.22
CA ARG A 6 -2.69 -13.62 -4.99
C ARG A 6 -1.25 -14.07 -5.16
N GLN A 7 -1.01 -15.23 -5.80
CA GLN A 7 0.34 -15.71 -6.08
C GLN A 7 1.06 -14.80 -7.08
N THR A 8 0.39 -14.39 -8.17
CA THR A 8 0.94 -13.45 -9.17
C THR A 8 1.34 -12.11 -8.56
N HIS A 9 0.50 -11.53 -7.70
CA HIS A 9 0.81 -10.27 -7.02
C HIS A 9 2.03 -10.45 -6.10
N ARG A 10 2.05 -11.49 -5.25
CA ARG A 10 3.22 -11.80 -4.38
C ARG A 10 4.51 -11.98 -5.19
N GLN A 11 4.42 -12.66 -6.33
CA GLN A 11 5.57 -12.95 -7.20
C GLN A 11 6.29 -11.68 -7.67
N ILE A 12 5.56 -10.65 -8.10
CA ILE A 12 6.17 -9.40 -8.60
C ILE A 12 6.97 -8.68 -7.51
N PHE A 13 6.51 -8.66 -6.25
CA PHE A 13 7.29 -8.10 -5.14
C PHE A 13 8.57 -8.91 -4.87
N LEU A 14 8.49 -10.24 -4.90
CA LEU A 14 9.63 -11.14 -4.68
C LEU A 14 10.67 -11.00 -5.79
N ASP A 15 10.24 -10.98 -7.06
CA ASP A 15 11.11 -10.82 -8.22
C ASP A 15 11.80 -9.45 -8.23
N ALA A 16 11.05 -8.37 -7.96
CA ALA A 16 11.60 -7.03 -7.87
C ALA A 16 12.66 -6.91 -6.76
N TRP A 17 12.39 -7.49 -5.58
CA TRP A 17 13.36 -7.53 -4.49
C TRP A 17 14.59 -8.37 -4.82
N GLN A 18 14.41 -9.57 -5.37
CA GLN A 18 15.51 -10.42 -5.80
C GLN A 18 16.40 -9.72 -6.83
N LYS A 19 15.81 -9.07 -7.84
CA LYS A 19 16.55 -8.27 -8.83
C LYS A 19 17.37 -7.17 -8.16
N ALA A 20 16.77 -6.41 -7.24
CA ALA A 20 17.46 -5.34 -6.51
C ALA A 20 18.65 -5.85 -5.68
N GLN A 21 18.50 -7.00 -5.01
CA GLN A 21 19.58 -7.63 -4.24
C GLN A 21 20.75 -8.11 -5.12
N HIS A 22 20.51 -8.41 -6.39
CA HIS A 22 21.53 -8.82 -7.36
C HIS A 22 22.06 -7.65 -8.23
N ASN A 23 21.63 -6.41 -7.97
CA ASN A 23 21.88 -5.23 -8.83
C ASN A 23 21.47 -5.45 -10.30
N ALA A 24 20.44 -6.26 -10.55
CA ALA A 24 19.85 -6.45 -11.86
C ALA A 24 19.03 -5.20 -12.27
N PRO A 25 18.83 -4.94 -13.57
CA PRO A 25 17.95 -3.87 -14.02
C PRO A 25 16.52 -4.10 -13.53
N LEU A 26 15.88 -3.01 -13.09
CA LEU A 26 14.51 -2.98 -12.59
C LEU A 26 13.63 -2.22 -13.58
N GLU A 27 12.46 -2.79 -13.90
CA GLU A 27 11.41 -2.08 -14.61
C GLU A 27 10.81 -0.94 -13.74
N PRO A 28 10.13 0.07 -14.32
CA PRO A 28 9.62 1.21 -13.57
C PRO A 28 8.69 0.86 -12.39
N LEU A 29 7.89 -0.21 -12.52
CA LEU A 29 7.09 -0.74 -11.42
C LEU A 29 7.97 -1.43 -10.36
N GLU A 30 8.92 -2.27 -10.77
CA GLU A 30 9.82 -2.98 -9.87
C GLU A 30 10.67 -2.01 -9.03
N ALA A 31 11.12 -0.90 -9.63
CA ALA A 31 11.81 0.17 -8.92
C ALA A 31 10.95 0.82 -7.82
N GLN A 32 9.65 1.04 -8.08
CA GLN A 32 8.71 1.55 -7.07
C GLN A 32 8.48 0.54 -5.95
N LEU A 33 8.28 -0.74 -6.29
CA LEU A 33 8.11 -1.81 -5.29
C LEU A 33 9.35 -1.93 -4.39
N VAL A 34 10.55 -1.88 -4.98
CA VAL A 34 11.83 -1.92 -4.24
C VAL A 34 12.00 -0.69 -3.34
N MET A 35 11.58 0.50 -3.79
CA MET A 35 11.56 1.70 -2.95
C MET A 35 10.65 1.53 -1.73
N LEU A 36 9.42 1.02 -1.93
CA LEU A 36 8.48 0.75 -0.83
C LEU A 36 9.03 -0.32 0.14
N ILE A 37 9.61 -1.42 -0.36
CA ILE A 37 10.23 -2.44 0.51
C ILE A 37 11.43 -1.87 1.30
N ARG A 38 12.19 -0.92 0.73
CA ARG A 38 13.28 -0.23 1.43
C ARG A 38 12.79 0.71 2.54
N GLN A 39 11.63 1.34 2.36
CA GLN A 39 10.97 2.15 3.39
C GLN A 39 10.37 1.32 4.54
N HIS A 40 10.20 0.01 4.33
CA HIS A 40 9.63 -0.92 5.30
C HIS A 40 10.62 -2.04 5.74
N PRO A 41 11.66 -1.71 6.51
CA PRO A 41 12.65 -2.68 6.99
C PRO A 41 12.05 -3.85 7.80
N GLU A 42 10.93 -3.63 8.49
CA GLU A 42 10.17 -4.65 9.21
C GLU A 42 9.67 -5.79 8.30
N TYR A 43 9.44 -5.50 7.02
CA TYR A 43 8.94 -6.46 6.04
C TYR A 43 10.04 -7.07 5.15
N GLN A 44 11.25 -6.51 5.09
CA GLN A 44 12.34 -7.00 4.22
C GLN A 44 12.67 -8.48 4.42
N GLN A 45 12.58 -8.98 5.66
CA GLN A 45 12.76 -10.40 5.97
C GLN A 45 11.80 -11.34 5.21
N TRP A 46 10.58 -10.89 4.91
CA TRP A 46 9.59 -11.64 4.14
C TRP A 46 9.85 -11.61 2.63
N PHE A 47 10.65 -10.66 2.14
CA PHE A 47 11.06 -10.64 0.73
C PHE A 47 12.40 -11.34 0.50
N ALA A 48 13.21 -11.54 1.56
CA ALA A 48 14.46 -12.28 1.50
C ALA A 48 14.29 -13.81 1.40
N ASP A 49 13.17 -14.36 1.87
CA ASP A 49 12.84 -15.79 1.84
C ASP A 49 11.56 -16.03 1.03
N SER A 50 11.75 -16.15 -0.29
CA SER A 50 10.66 -16.27 -1.28
C SER A 50 9.76 -17.48 -1.06
N ASP A 51 10.28 -18.59 -0.55
CA ASP A 51 9.50 -19.81 -0.35
C ASP A 51 8.65 -19.71 0.92
N ARG A 52 9.21 -19.19 2.02
CA ARG A 52 8.44 -18.95 3.24
C ARG A 52 7.32 -17.93 3.06
N ALA A 53 7.52 -16.92 2.23
CA ALA A 53 6.53 -15.86 2.02
C ALA A 53 5.43 -16.21 1.01
N ARG A 54 5.67 -17.19 0.12
CA ARG A 54 4.66 -17.73 -0.82
C ARG A 54 3.50 -18.38 -0.07
N ASP A 55 3.80 -19.23 0.91
CA ASP A 55 2.83 -20.11 1.57
C ASP A 55 2.37 -19.60 2.95
N GLN A 56 2.92 -18.48 3.45
CA GLN A 56 2.44 -17.85 4.68
C GLN A 56 1.02 -17.27 4.49
N ASP A 57 0.08 -17.80 5.28
CA ASP A 57 -1.18 -17.13 5.58
C ASP A 57 -0.96 -16.07 6.65
N PHE A 58 -1.26 -14.82 6.30
CA PHE A 58 -1.27 -13.68 7.21
C PHE A 58 -2.70 -13.53 7.75
N VAL A 59 -3.00 -14.30 8.80
CA VAL A 59 -4.30 -14.26 9.52
C VAL A 59 -4.37 -13.03 10.43
N PRO A 60 -5.39 -12.15 10.27
CA PRO A 60 -5.55 -10.95 11.09
C PRO A 60 -5.63 -11.23 12.61
N GLU A 61 -6.10 -12.41 13.01
CA GLU A 61 -6.24 -12.83 14.41
C GLU A 61 -4.89 -12.93 15.15
N LEU A 62 -3.77 -13.09 14.42
CA LEU A 62 -2.41 -13.06 15.00
C LEU A 62 -1.83 -11.64 15.14
N GLY A 63 -2.59 -10.60 14.78
CA GLY A 63 -2.13 -9.20 14.84
C GLY A 63 -1.02 -8.87 13.83
N GLN A 64 -0.77 -9.75 12.85
CA GLN A 64 0.26 -9.53 11.83
C GLN A 64 -0.32 -8.82 10.61
N THR A 65 0.12 -7.60 10.37
CA THR A 65 -0.15 -6.88 9.11
C THR A 65 0.46 -7.66 7.95
N ASN A 66 -0.36 -7.98 6.94
CA ASN A 66 0.08 -8.65 5.74
C ASN A 66 0.97 -7.70 4.90
N PRO A 67 2.28 -7.98 4.71
CA PRO A 67 3.21 -7.06 4.06
C PRO A 67 2.82 -6.79 2.60
N PHE A 68 2.32 -7.79 1.89
CA PHE A 68 1.89 -7.65 0.50
C PHE A 68 0.63 -6.78 0.37
N LEU A 69 -0.28 -6.85 1.34
CA LEU A 69 -1.45 -5.96 1.40
C LEU A 69 -1.01 -4.52 1.70
N HIS A 70 -0.17 -4.34 2.72
CA HIS A 70 0.35 -3.04 3.15
C HIS A 70 1.06 -2.30 2.01
N LEU A 71 2.02 -2.95 1.36
CA LEU A 71 2.75 -2.35 0.23
C LEU A 71 1.86 -2.17 -1.01
N GLY A 72 0.84 -3.03 -1.20
CA GLY A 72 -0.17 -2.87 -2.24
C GLY A 72 -1.09 -1.65 -2.02
N LEU A 73 -1.39 -1.31 -0.77
CA LEU A 73 -2.10 -0.07 -0.41
C LEU A 73 -1.22 1.15 -0.69
N HIS A 74 0.07 1.12 -0.33
CA HIS A 74 1.02 2.17 -0.70
C HIS A 74 1.12 2.40 -2.20
N LEU A 75 1.29 1.33 -3.00
CA LEU A 75 1.28 1.44 -4.46
C LEU A 75 -0.03 2.05 -4.98
N THR A 76 -1.17 1.64 -4.41
CA THR A 76 -2.48 2.21 -4.76
C THR A 76 -2.53 3.70 -4.45
N ILE A 77 -2.00 4.16 -3.31
CA ILE A 77 -1.93 5.58 -2.95
C ILE A 77 -1.04 6.35 -3.91
N LEU A 78 0.13 5.80 -4.28
CA LEU A 78 1.00 6.40 -5.30
C LEU A 78 0.29 6.56 -6.65
N ASP A 79 -0.47 5.56 -7.09
CA ASP A 79 -1.29 5.65 -8.31
C ASP A 79 -2.41 6.69 -8.16
N GLN A 80 -3.11 6.73 -7.03
CA GLN A 80 -4.15 7.73 -6.74
C GLN A 80 -3.58 9.16 -6.82
N LEU A 81 -2.39 9.39 -6.24
CA LEU A 81 -1.68 10.67 -6.30
C LEU A 81 -1.14 10.97 -7.71
N SER A 82 -0.65 9.96 -8.42
CA SER A 82 -0.14 10.08 -9.79
C SER A 82 -1.24 10.47 -10.78
N LEU A 83 -2.45 9.91 -10.62
CA LEU A 83 -3.60 10.16 -11.48
C LEU A 83 -4.50 11.33 -11.02
N ASP A 84 -4.34 11.79 -9.77
CA ASP A 84 -5.35 12.60 -9.06
C ASP A 84 -6.74 11.93 -9.09
N GLN A 85 -6.79 10.66 -8.71
CA GLN A 85 -8.02 9.87 -8.65
C GLN A 85 -8.11 9.16 -7.29
N PRO A 86 -9.15 9.40 -6.46
CA PRO A 86 -10.27 10.31 -6.69
C PRO A 86 -9.87 11.78 -6.84
N HIS A 87 -10.61 12.55 -7.63
CA HIS A 87 -10.23 13.92 -7.99
C HIS A 87 -10.10 14.83 -6.77
N GLY A 88 -8.95 15.49 -6.63
CA GLY A 88 -8.60 16.31 -5.48
C GLY A 88 -7.77 15.61 -4.41
N ILE A 89 -7.50 14.29 -4.51
CA ILE A 89 -6.66 13.55 -3.55
C ILE A 89 -5.28 14.20 -3.38
N ARG A 90 -4.68 14.76 -4.44
CA ARG A 90 -3.40 15.49 -4.34
C ARG A 90 -3.47 16.68 -3.38
N ALA A 91 -4.58 17.43 -3.38
CA ALA A 91 -4.75 18.59 -2.51
C ALA A 91 -4.92 18.17 -1.03
N HIS A 92 -5.53 17.00 -0.78
CA HIS A 92 -5.60 16.42 0.55
C HIS A 92 -4.22 15.94 1.03
N TYR A 93 -3.47 15.24 0.18
CA TYR A 93 -2.10 14.80 0.48
C TYR A 93 -1.14 15.96 0.75
N GLN A 94 -1.21 17.04 -0.05
CA GLN A 94 -0.40 18.24 0.20
C GLN A 94 -0.65 18.87 1.58
N ARG A 95 -1.90 18.81 2.10
CA ARG A 95 -2.24 19.28 3.45
C ARG A 95 -1.67 18.35 4.53
N LEU A 96 -1.75 17.02 4.34
CA LEU A 96 -1.12 16.06 5.24
C LEU A 96 0.40 16.21 5.27
N LEU A 97 1.03 16.36 4.12
CA LEU A 97 2.48 16.55 4.00
C LEU A 97 2.92 17.86 4.67
N ALA A 98 2.18 18.95 4.50
CA ALA A 98 2.43 20.21 5.20
C ALA A 98 2.23 20.12 6.72
N HIS A 99 1.35 19.24 7.19
CA HIS A 99 1.08 19.03 8.62
C HIS A 99 2.11 18.08 9.28
N TYR A 100 2.49 16.98 8.62
CA TYR A 100 3.43 15.99 9.18
C TYR A 100 4.90 16.25 8.86
N GLY A 101 5.22 16.96 7.77
CA GLY A 101 6.59 17.16 7.30
C GLY A 101 7.26 15.90 6.70
N ASP A 102 6.52 14.79 6.57
CA ASP A 102 7.02 13.48 6.18
C ASP A 102 6.05 12.82 5.17
N PRO A 103 6.48 12.53 3.93
CA PRO A 103 5.70 11.82 2.92
C PRO A 103 5.17 10.47 3.38
N HIS A 104 6.00 9.66 4.04
CA HIS A 104 5.64 8.28 4.43
C HIS A 104 4.56 8.30 5.52
N ARG A 105 4.65 9.25 6.45
CA ARG A 105 3.61 9.49 7.47
C ARG A 105 2.32 10.03 6.86
N ALA A 106 2.40 10.88 5.84
CA ALA A 106 1.23 11.35 5.09
C ALA A 106 0.56 10.21 4.30
N GLU A 107 1.33 9.35 3.65
CA GLU A 107 0.84 8.15 2.96
C GLU A 107 0.18 7.17 3.93
N HIS A 108 0.76 6.92 5.11
CA HIS A 108 0.11 6.10 6.15
C HIS A 108 -1.23 6.68 6.65
N ALA A 109 -1.34 8.01 6.82
CA ALA A 109 -2.60 8.64 7.19
C ALA A 109 -3.68 8.50 6.09
N ILE A 110 -3.29 8.43 4.81
CA ILE A 110 -4.20 8.09 3.72
C ILE A 110 -4.53 6.59 3.74
N MET A 111 -3.55 5.73 4.05
CA MET A 111 -3.71 4.28 4.11
C MET A 111 -4.76 3.82 5.11
N ASP A 112 -4.81 4.42 6.32
CA ASP A 112 -5.83 4.13 7.33
C ASP A 112 -7.24 4.31 6.73
N CYS A 113 -7.46 5.43 6.05
CA CYS A 113 -8.72 5.77 5.39
C CYS A 113 -9.02 4.89 4.16
N LEU A 114 -7.99 4.48 3.42
CA LEU A 114 -8.14 3.60 2.25
C LEU A 114 -8.52 2.18 2.70
N ALA A 115 -7.93 1.69 3.79
CA ALA A 115 -8.28 0.41 4.39
C ALA A 115 -9.73 0.41 4.91
N GLU A 116 -10.18 1.49 5.57
CA GLU A 116 -11.58 1.67 5.98
C GLU A 116 -12.53 1.64 4.77
N ALA A 117 -12.22 2.36 3.69
CA ALA A 117 -13.02 2.38 2.47
C ALA A 117 -13.12 0.99 1.79
N LEU A 118 -12.00 0.28 1.67
CA LEU A 118 -11.95 -1.07 1.09
C LEU A 118 -12.70 -2.10 1.94
N TRP A 119 -12.61 -2.00 3.27
CA TRP A 119 -13.37 -2.85 4.18
C TRP A 119 -14.88 -2.62 4.05
N ASN A 120 -15.31 -1.35 3.96
CA ASN A 120 -16.72 -1.00 3.73
C ASN A 120 -17.25 -1.59 2.42
N ILE A 121 -16.50 -1.48 1.32
CA ILE A 121 -16.83 -2.10 0.02
C ILE A 121 -16.96 -3.61 0.15
N GLN A 122 -15.98 -4.28 0.80
CA GLN A 122 -15.98 -5.73 0.96
C GLN A 122 -17.16 -6.22 1.82
N ARG A 123 -17.54 -5.48 2.86
CA ARG A 123 -18.59 -5.84 3.81
C ARG A 123 -20.00 -5.56 3.29
N SER A 124 -20.20 -4.46 2.56
CA SER A 124 -21.52 -3.99 2.15
C SER A 124 -21.84 -4.23 0.67
N GLY A 125 -20.80 -4.45 -0.17
CA GLY A 125 -20.93 -4.47 -1.63
C GLY A 125 -21.17 -3.08 -2.24
N SER A 126 -20.99 -1.99 -1.48
CA SER A 126 -21.13 -0.62 -1.99
C SER A 126 -20.04 -0.27 -3.02
N ALA A 127 -20.29 0.79 -3.79
CA ALA A 127 -19.23 1.48 -4.51
C ALA A 127 -18.24 2.14 -3.52
N PHE A 128 -17.09 2.57 -4.04
CA PHE A 128 -16.14 3.41 -3.30
C PHE A 128 -16.77 4.79 -3.05
N ASP A 129 -16.69 5.29 -1.82
CA ASP A 129 -17.23 6.59 -1.42
C ASP A 129 -16.10 7.60 -1.24
N ASP A 130 -15.85 8.37 -2.31
CA ASP A 130 -14.84 9.43 -2.34
C ASP A 130 -15.05 10.48 -1.24
N ALA A 131 -16.31 10.79 -0.90
CA ALA A 131 -16.64 11.80 0.09
C ALA A 131 -16.32 11.31 1.51
N ALA A 132 -16.67 10.07 1.84
CA ALA A 132 -16.29 9.44 3.11
C ALA A 132 -14.77 9.30 3.24
N TYR A 133 -14.09 8.91 2.16
CA TYR A 133 -12.62 8.79 2.10
C TYR A 133 -11.94 10.14 2.36
N PHE A 134 -12.36 11.20 1.66
CA PHE A 134 -11.83 12.56 1.85
C PHE A 134 -12.14 13.14 3.23
N GLN A 135 -13.34 12.89 3.79
CA GLN A 135 -13.67 13.26 5.16
C GLN A 135 -12.76 12.54 6.17
N CYS A 136 -12.45 11.26 5.94
CA CYS A 136 -11.49 10.54 6.77
C CYS A 136 -10.11 11.20 6.73
N ILE A 137 -9.57 11.45 5.55
CA ILE A 137 -8.24 12.08 5.38
C ILE A 137 -8.18 13.46 6.07
N GLN A 138 -9.23 14.27 5.98
CA GLN A 138 -9.29 15.57 6.66
C GLN A 138 -9.19 15.46 8.19
N ARG A 139 -9.68 14.37 8.81
CA ARG A 139 -9.55 14.15 10.26
C ARG A 139 -8.10 14.02 10.71
N HIS A 140 -7.18 13.61 9.82
CA HIS A 140 -5.75 13.48 10.14
C HIS A 140 -5.01 14.84 10.11
N THR A 141 -5.56 15.87 9.46
CA THR A 141 -5.03 17.26 9.51
C THR A 141 -5.65 18.14 10.61
N HIS A 142 -6.63 17.63 11.35
CA HIS A 142 -7.38 18.35 12.38
C HIS A 142 -7.21 17.75 13.80
N ARG A 143 -6.24 16.86 13.97
CA ARG A 143 -5.82 16.28 15.26
C ARG A 143 -4.50 16.91 15.73
#